data_AF-A0A7X7FLI3-F1
#
_entry.id   AF-A0A7X7FLI3-F1
#
_cell.length_a   1.000
_cell.length_b   1.000
_cell.length_c   1.000
_cell.angle_alpha   90.00
_cell.angle_beta   90.00
_cell.angle_gamma   90.00
#
_symmetry.space_group_name_H-M   'P 1'
#
loop_
_entity.id
_entity.type
_entity.pdbx_description
1 polymer ?
#
loop_
_entity_poly.entity_id
_entity_poly.type
_entity_poly.pdbx_seq_one_letter_code
_entity_poly.pdbx_strand_id
1 'polypeptide(L)'
;MRRGLTLIEILVTTAIIALLAAILLPSLSAAKSQARRSLCMSNLKQLSLASAMYLDDQHDHFWRYYVNRPEGRYWWFGFEPGGPPANTVGQRYRPLVKTKGVLARYLRSTDNELQCPSFPYDSAGYFPKFASRSASYGYNLQLGPANLLRKTPRRSAFARRMASVFVFADGVHFDFNPGMNEGHYIDYVDVPSDPFAAGGFGHYRHNGRAAVLFMDGHVDCLRLTGAAYGGPVEGGPAGNVTGPGGGPEMYGF
;
A
#
# COMPACT_ATOMS: atom_id res chain seq x y z
N MET A 1 -14.74 55.84 -25.62
CA MET A 1 -15.66 55.66 -24.47
C MET A 1 -15.49 54.24 -23.94
N ARG A 2 -14.99 54.06 -22.71
CA ARG A 2 -14.97 52.74 -22.06
C ARG A 2 -16.32 52.56 -21.36
N ARG A 3 -17.10 51.56 -21.75
CA ARG A 3 -18.29 51.13 -20.99
C ARG A 3 -17.81 50.45 -19.71
N GLY A 4 -18.20 50.98 -18.55
CA GLY A 4 -17.98 50.34 -17.26
C GLY A 4 -19.06 49.29 -17.01
N LEU A 5 -18.67 48.17 -16.39
CA LEU A 5 -19.61 47.17 -15.90
C LEU A 5 -20.45 47.79 -14.78
N THR A 6 -21.75 47.54 -14.81
CA THR A 6 -22.67 47.92 -13.75
C THR A 6 -22.52 47.01 -12.55
N LEU A 7 -22.87 47.52 -11.36
CA LEU A 7 -22.82 46.76 -10.11
C LEU A 7 -23.70 45.49 -10.18
N ILE A 8 -24.83 45.57 -10.90
CA ILE A 8 -25.75 44.47 -11.12
C ILE A 8 -25.14 43.38 -12.00
N GLU A 9 -24.44 43.75 -13.08
CA GLU A 9 -23.77 42.79 -13.96
C GLU A 9 -22.71 41.97 -13.21
N ILE A 10 -21.93 42.61 -12.33
CA ILE A 10 -20.92 41.91 -11.51
C ILE A 10 -21.60 41.00 -10.48
N LEU A 11 -22.71 41.46 -9.86
CA LEU A 11 -23.43 40.69 -8.85
C LEU A 11 -24.08 39.43 -9.42
N VAL A 12 -24.82 39.55 -10.53
CA VAL A 12 -25.50 38.39 -11.16
C VAL A 12 -24.47 37.40 -11.68
N THR A 13 -23.38 37.88 -12.27
CA THR A 13 -22.33 36.99 -12.83
C THR A 13 -21.63 36.20 -11.74
N THR A 14 -21.26 36.84 -10.63
CA THR A 14 -20.63 36.14 -9.51
C THR A 14 -21.59 35.17 -8.83
N ALA A 15 -22.89 35.50 -8.74
CA ALA A 15 -23.92 34.58 -8.24
C ALA A 15 -24.05 33.31 -9.11
N ILE A 16 -24.06 33.46 -10.44
CA ILE A 16 -24.12 32.31 -11.36
C ILE A 16 -22.84 31.47 -11.27
N ILE A 17 -21.65 32.11 -11.24
CA ILE A 17 -20.37 31.39 -11.08
C ILE A 17 -20.35 30.62 -9.75
N ALA A 18 -20.81 31.22 -8.65
CA ALA A 18 -20.88 30.58 -7.35
C ALA A 18 -21.82 29.36 -7.36
N LEU A 19 -22.99 29.47 -7.99
CA LEU A 19 -23.93 28.36 -8.15
C LEU A 19 -23.32 27.20 -8.96
N LEU A 20 -22.69 27.51 -10.09
CA LEU A 20 -22.04 26.50 -10.93
C LEU A 20 -20.87 25.84 -10.19
N ALA A 21 -20.03 26.62 -9.51
CA ALA A 21 -18.92 26.11 -8.71
C ALA A 21 -19.40 25.18 -7.58
N ALA A 22 -20.52 25.50 -6.93
CA ALA A 22 -21.10 24.67 -5.87
C ALA A 22 -21.47 23.26 -6.35
N ILE A 23 -21.87 23.09 -7.61
CA ILE A 23 -22.22 21.79 -8.21
C ILE A 23 -20.97 21.08 -8.79
N LEU A 24 -19.99 21.84 -9.28
CA LEU A 24 -18.78 21.30 -9.89
C LEU A 24 -17.76 20.75 -8.87
N LEU A 25 -17.63 21.37 -7.71
CA LEU A 25 -16.69 20.93 -6.68
C LEU A 25 -16.92 19.49 -6.17
N PRO A 26 -18.15 19.08 -5.79
CA PRO A 26 -18.38 17.71 -5.33
C PRO A 26 -18.17 16.67 -6.44
N SER A 27 -18.59 16.97 -7.67
CA SER A 27 -18.41 16.06 -8.81
C SER A 27 -16.93 15.89 -9.19
N LEU A 28 -16.15 16.97 -9.19
CA LEU A 28 -14.71 16.93 -9.44
C LEU A 28 -13.96 16.15 -8.34
N SER A 29 -14.35 16.32 -7.08
CA SER A 29 -13.77 15.56 -5.96
C SER A 29 -14.00 14.05 -6.12
N ALA A 30 -15.22 13.65 -6.48
CA ALA A 30 -15.56 12.26 -6.76
C ALA A 30 -14.76 11.70 -7.94
N ALA A 31 -14.67 12.44 -9.05
CA ALA A 31 -13.89 12.07 -10.22
C ALA A 31 -12.40 11.89 -9.90
N LYS A 32 -11.81 12.79 -9.11
CA LYS A 32 -10.41 12.69 -8.65
C LYS A 32 -10.19 11.46 -7.78
N SER A 33 -11.10 11.16 -6.86
CA SER A 33 -11.03 9.95 -6.03
C SER A 33 -11.08 8.67 -6.88
N GLN A 34 -11.98 8.62 -7.87
CA GLN A 34 -12.09 7.51 -8.81
C GLN A 34 -10.83 7.36 -9.67
N ALA A 35 -10.27 8.46 -10.19
CA ALA A 35 -9.03 8.43 -10.95
C ALA A 35 -7.85 7.89 -10.11
N ARG A 36 -7.71 8.34 -8.86
CA ARG A 36 -6.70 7.81 -7.92
C ARG A 36 -6.89 6.32 -7.66
N ARG A 37 -8.13 5.84 -7.53
CA ARG A 37 -8.42 4.40 -7.39
C ARG A 37 -8.00 3.62 -8.64
N SER A 38 -8.36 4.10 -9.84
CA SER A 38 -7.96 3.45 -11.09
C SER A 38 -6.43 3.39 -11.26
N LEU A 39 -5.72 4.46 -10.88
CA LEU A 39 -4.25 4.48 -10.88
C LEU A 39 -3.67 3.49 -9.85
N CYS A 40 -4.22 3.41 -8.64
CA CYS A 40 -3.82 2.43 -7.64
C CYS A 40 -3.96 0.99 -8.17
N MET A 41 -5.10 0.66 -8.77
CA MET A 41 -5.34 -0.65 -9.38
C MET A 41 -4.38 -0.92 -10.54
N SER A 42 -4.09 0.08 -11.37
CA SER A 42 -3.09 -0.02 -12.45
C SER A 42 -1.68 -0.32 -11.90
N ASN A 43 -1.28 0.36 -10.82
CA ASN A 43 0.00 0.11 -10.15
C ASN A 43 0.07 -1.32 -9.59
N LEU A 44 -1.00 -1.82 -8.98
CA LEU A 44 -1.09 -3.22 -8.53
C LEU A 44 -1.03 -4.21 -9.70
N LYS A 45 -1.61 -3.89 -10.86
CA LYS A 45 -1.47 -4.72 -12.07
C LYS A 45 -0.03 -4.74 -12.60
N GLN A 46 0.69 -3.62 -12.51
CA GLN A 46 2.11 -3.58 -12.85
C GLN A 46 2.94 -4.40 -11.86
N LEU A 47 2.61 -4.35 -10.56
CA LEU A 47 3.20 -5.25 -9.56
C LEU A 47 2.87 -6.72 -9.84
N SER A 48 1.66 -7.03 -10.29
CA SER A 48 1.27 -8.40 -10.69
C SER A 48 2.14 -8.93 -11.81
N LEU A 49 2.33 -8.15 -12.87
CA LEU A 49 3.19 -8.51 -13.99
C LEU A 49 4.64 -8.71 -13.53
N ALA A 50 5.17 -7.77 -12.74
CA ALA A 50 6.50 -7.88 -12.16
C ALA A 50 6.68 -9.13 -11.29
N SER A 51 5.65 -9.46 -10.50
CA SER A 51 5.62 -10.67 -9.66
C SER A 51 5.63 -11.93 -10.52
N ALA A 52 4.84 -11.97 -11.60
CA ALA A 52 4.79 -13.11 -12.50
C ALA A 52 6.14 -13.35 -13.20
N MET A 53 6.79 -12.28 -13.69
CA MET A 53 8.12 -12.36 -14.30
C MET A 53 9.18 -12.82 -13.28
N TYR A 54 9.14 -12.29 -12.05
CA TYR A 54 10.04 -12.76 -10.98
C TYR A 54 9.85 -14.25 -10.69
N LEU A 55 8.61 -14.70 -10.55
CA LEU A 55 8.30 -16.08 -10.23
C LEU A 55 8.79 -17.03 -11.33
N ASP A 56 8.66 -16.63 -12.61
CA ASP A 56 9.21 -17.39 -13.73
C ASP A 56 10.74 -17.55 -13.62
N ASP A 57 11.44 -16.43 -13.38
CA ASP A 57 12.90 -16.42 -13.21
C ASP A 57 13.40 -17.16 -11.95
N GLN A 58 12.53 -17.38 -10.96
CA GLN A 58 12.89 -17.94 -9.66
C GLN A 58 12.26 -19.32 -9.41
N HIS A 59 11.96 -20.06 -10.48
CA HIS A 59 11.41 -21.43 -10.40
C HIS A 59 10.15 -21.48 -9.52
N ASP A 60 9.28 -20.50 -9.72
CA ASP A 60 7.97 -20.36 -9.09
C ASP A 60 8.00 -20.04 -7.58
N HIS A 61 9.17 -19.71 -7.01
CA HIS A 61 9.32 -19.35 -5.60
C HIS A 61 9.08 -17.87 -5.34
N PHE A 62 8.24 -17.58 -4.33
CA PHE A 62 8.07 -16.22 -3.83
C PHE A 62 9.35 -15.68 -3.17
N TRP A 63 9.48 -14.36 -3.18
CA TRP A 63 10.56 -13.66 -2.49
C TRP A 63 10.24 -13.43 -1.02
N ARG A 64 11.29 -13.18 -0.24
CA ARG A 64 11.20 -12.83 1.18
C ARG A 64 10.88 -11.34 1.37
N TYR A 65 10.18 -11.03 2.45
CA TYR A 65 9.91 -9.66 2.88
C TYR A 65 11.20 -8.85 3.05
N TYR A 66 12.19 -9.42 3.73
CA TYR A 66 13.57 -8.93 3.69
C TYR A 66 14.61 -10.05 3.82
N VAL A 67 15.84 -9.73 3.45
CA VAL A 67 17.05 -10.54 3.68
C VAL A 67 18.15 -9.63 4.23
N ASN A 68 18.77 -10.03 5.35
CA ASN A 68 19.94 -9.35 5.89
C ASN A 68 21.22 -9.89 5.23
N ARG A 69 22.13 -8.99 4.88
CA ARG A 69 23.48 -9.27 4.37
C ARG A 69 24.49 -8.37 5.10
N PRO A 70 25.81 -8.66 5.06
CA PRO A 70 26.82 -7.83 5.73
C PRO A 70 26.76 -6.35 5.35
N GLU A 71 26.40 -6.04 4.11
CA GLU A 71 26.32 -4.67 3.59
C GLU A 71 25.01 -3.95 3.94
N GLY A 72 23.98 -4.64 4.42
CA GLY A 72 22.70 -4.06 4.78
C GLY A 72 21.49 -4.98 4.56
N ARG A 73 20.30 -4.38 4.48
CA ARG A 73 19.04 -5.13 4.37
C ARG A 73 18.39 -4.94 3.00
N TYR A 74 18.12 -6.05 2.33
CA TYR A 74 17.34 -6.08 1.11
C TYR A 74 15.88 -6.30 1.48
N TRP A 75 15.09 -5.25 1.38
CA TRP A 75 13.63 -5.31 1.42
C TRP A 75 13.09 -5.68 0.03
N TRP A 76 11.88 -6.21 -0.03
CA TRP A 76 11.24 -6.45 -1.34
C TRP A 76 11.10 -5.17 -2.18
N PHE A 77 11.00 -4.00 -1.54
CA PHE A 77 10.84 -2.68 -2.16
C PHE A 77 12.13 -1.87 -2.30
N GLY A 78 13.28 -2.36 -1.83
CA GLY A 78 14.54 -1.61 -1.92
C GLY A 78 15.65 -2.14 -1.02
N PHE A 79 16.82 -1.55 -1.12
CA PHE A 79 17.97 -1.87 -0.27
C PHE A 79 18.26 -0.75 0.73
N GLU A 80 18.42 -1.09 2.00
CA GLU A 80 18.84 -0.20 3.08
C GLU A 80 20.33 -0.49 3.41
N PRO A 81 21.27 0.35 2.94
CA PRO A 81 22.69 0.21 3.23
C PRO A 81 22.97 0.30 4.73
N GLY A 82 23.86 -0.55 5.24
CA GLY A 82 24.16 -0.67 6.68
C GLY A 82 23.05 -1.36 7.48
N GLY A 83 21.88 -1.59 6.87
CA GLY A 83 20.72 -2.17 7.51
C GLY A 83 20.09 -1.22 8.54
N PRO A 84 19.04 -1.69 9.23
CA PRO A 84 18.45 -0.92 10.31
C PRO A 84 19.47 -0.68 11.44
N PRO A 85 19.57 0.55 11.98
CA PRO A 85 20.39 0.82 13.16
C PRO A 85 19.87 0.07 14.40
N ALA A 86 20.74 -0.10 15.42
CA ALA A 86 20.32 -0.62 16.71
C ALA A 86 19.22 0.27 17.32
N ASN A 87 18.11 -0.34 17.76
CA ASN A 87 16.85 0.32 18.12
C ASN A 87 16.21 1.13 16.98
N THR A 88 15.45 0.43 16.14
CA THR A 88 14.83 0.99 14.91
C THR A 88 13.60 1.85 15.15
N VAL A 89 13.07 1.87 16.38
CA VAL A 89 11.81 2.55 16.67
C VAL A 89 12.03 4.07 16.59
N GLY A 90 11.18 4.77 15.85
CA GLY A 90 11.24 6.24 15.78
C GLY A 90 12.33 6.83 14.87
N GLN A 91 13.10 6.01 14.16
CA GLN A 91 14.13 6.49 13.22
C GLN A 91 13.53 6.92 11.87
N ARG A 92 13.76 8.19 11.49
CA ARG A 92 13.28 8.78 10.23
C ARG A 92 14.38 8.79 9.18
N TYR A 93 13.96 8.90 7.91
CA TYR A 93 14.84 9.19 6.78
C TYR A 93 15.99 8.20 6.58
N ARG A 94 15.78 6.92 6.91
CA ARG A 94 16.79 5.89 6.69
C ARG A 94 17.11 5.75 5.19
N PRO A 95 18.37 5.46 4.81
CA PRO A 95 18.74 5.36 3.41
C PRO A 95 17.98 4.22 2.72
N LEU A 96 17.49 4.47 1.50
CA LEU A 96 16.77 3.48 0.72
C LEU A 96 17.09 3.61 -0.77
N VAL A 97 17.66 2.54 -1.32
CA VAL A 97 17.98 2.39 -2.75
C VAL A 97 16.92 1.50 -3.39
N LYS A 98 15.87 2.11 -3.95
CA LYS A 98 14.69 1.40 -4.46
C LYS A 98 14.98 0.52 -5.68
N THR A 99 15.96 0.89 -6.51
CA THR A 99 16.38 0.12 -7.68
C THR A 99 17.00 -1.24 -7.35
N LYS A 100 17.33 -1.48 -6.07
CA LYS A 100 17.80 -2.78 -5.57
C LYS A 100 16.71 -3.59 -4.88
N GLY A 101 15.44 -3.17 -4.99
CA GLY A 101 14.30 -3.96 -4.55
C GLY A 101 14.14 -5.23 -5.41
N VAL A 102 13.52 -6.25 -4.84
CA VAL A 102 13.38 -7.56 -5.48
C VAL A 102 12.66 -7.47 -6.82
N LEU A 103 11.60 -6.67 -6.88
CA LEU A 103 10.81 -6.49 -8.10
C LEU A 103 11.32 -5.36 -9.00
N ALA A 104 12.35 -4.61 -8.58
CA ALA A 104 12.75 -3.38 -9.24
C ALA A 104 13.13 -3.56 -10.72
N ARG A 105 13.79 -4.68 -11.06
CA ARG A 105 14.19 -4.98 -12.45
C ARG A 105 13.02 -5.29 -13.40
N TYR A 106 11.85 -5.61 -12.85
CA TYR A 106 10.65 -5.92 -13.62
C TYR A 106 9.63 -4.79 -13.64
N LEU A 107 9.88 -3.73 -12.86
CA LEU A 107 9.05 -2.54 -12.82
C LEU A 107 9.61 -1.49 -13.78
N ARG A 108 8.72 -0.73 -14.42
CA ARG A 108 9.11 0.40 -15.27
C ARG A 108 9.61 1.56 -14.41
N SER A 109 8.99 1.79 -13.26
CA SER A 109 9.46 2.73 -12.23
C SER A 109 9.21 2.17 -10.84
N THR A 110 10.17 2.36 -9.94
CA THR A 110 9.96 2.04 -8.51
C THR A 110 9.26 3.19 -7.78
N ASP A 111 9.18 4.37 -8.39
CA ASP A 111 8.64 5.58 -7.77
C ASP A 111 7.15 5.76 -7.97
N ASN A 112 6.56 5.19 -9.03
CA ASN A 112 5.12 5.27 -9.24
C ASN A 112 4.43 3.97 -8.81
N GLU A 113 4.94 2.83 -9.25
CA GLU A 113 4.29 1.52 -9.14
C GLU A 113 4.21 0.99 -7.71
N LEU A 114 5.16 1.39 -6.86
CA LEU A 114 5.15 1.03 -5.44
C LEU A 114 4.26 1.95 -4.59
N GLN A 115 3.69 2.99 -5.19
CA GLN A 115 2.91 4.01 -4.48
C GLN A 115 1.43 3.93 -4.84
N CYS A 116 0.61 4.02 -3.82
CA CYS A 116 -0.80 4.30 -3.94
C CYS A 116 -0.95 5.83 -3.96
N PRO A 117 -1.58 6.41 -4.99
CA PRO A 117 -1.78 7.86 -5.09
C PRO A 117 -2.75 8.42 -4.02
N SER A 118 -3.41 7.53 -3.28
CA SER A 118 -4.28 7.88 -2.15
C SER A 118 -3.60 7.66 -0.79
N PHE A 119 -2.32 7.29 -0.73
CA PHE A 119 -1.60 7.21 0.53
C PHE A 119 -1.44 8.62 1.15
N PRO A 120 -1.72 8.82 2.45
CA PRO A 120 -1.77 10.14 3.07
C PRO A 120 -0.38 10.66 3.47
N TYR A 121 0.52 10.87 2.53
CA TYR A 121 1.88 11.37 2.80
C TYR A 121 1.93 12.76 3.47
N ASP A 122 0.87 13.55 3.31
CA ASP A 122 0.79 14.92 3.84
C ASP A 122 0.07 14.97 5.20
N SER A 123 -0.28 13.81 5.78
CA SER A 123 -0.90 13.70 7.10
C SER A 123 0.08 14.08 8.21
N ALA A 124 -0.41 14.71 9.28
CA ALA A 124 0.42 15.07 10.43
C ALA A 124 0.98 13.83 11.15
N GLY A 125 0.24 12.73 11.14
CA GLY A 125 0.66 11.42 11.62
C GLY A 125 1.64 10.69 10.70
N TYR A 126 1.94 11.18 9.49
CA TYR A 126 2.89 10.50 8.60
C TYR A 126 4.33 10.62 9.12
N PHE A 127 4.94 9.46 9.27
CA PHE A 127 6.29 9.25 9.73
C PHE A 127 7.15 8.69 8.58
N PRO A 128 8.05 9.48 7.97
CA PRO A 128 8.90 8.99 6.89
C PRO A 128 10.00 8.08 7.44
N LYS A 129 9.76 6.76 7.39
CA LYS A 129 10.72 5.74 7.85
C LYS A 129 12.01 5.71 7.01
N PHE A 130 11.89 6.08 5.73
CA PHE A 130 13.00 6.14 4.77
C PHE A 130 13.12 7.53 4.16
N ALA A 131 14.31 7.84 3.63
CA ALA A 131 14.61 9.12 2.98
C ALA A 131 13.81 9.31 1.68
N SER A 132 13.38 8.21 1.06
CA SER A 132 12.48 8.18 -0.08
C SER A 132 11.19 7.44 0.27
N ARG A 133 10.09 7.79 -0.41
CA ARG A 133 8.82 7.05 -0.28
C ARG A 133 9.05 5.61 -0.71
N SER A 134 8.76 4.70 0.21
CA SER A 134 9.15 3.29 0.16
C SER A 134 8.16 2.46 -0.67
N ALA A 135 7.31 1.64 -0.06
CA ALA A 135 6.21 0.96 -0.73
C ALA A 135 4.95 1.01 0.11
N SER A 136 3.90 1.62 -0.42
CA SER A 136 2.61 1.80 0.26
C SER A 136 1.67 0.59 0.16
N TYR A 137 2.10 -0.46 -0.53
CA TYR A 137 1.39 -1.73 -0.62
C TYR A 137 2.04 -2.74 0.32
N GLY A 138 1.24 -3.41 1.15
CA GLY A 138 1.70 -4.46 2.03
C GLY A 138 1.81 -5.78 1.28
N TYR A 139 2.98 -6.40 1.34
CA TYR A 139 3.21 -7.75 0.85
C TYR A 139 2.69 -8.79 1.83
N ASN A 140 2.04 -9.86 1.34
CA ASN A 140 1.58 -10.97 2.16
C ASN A 140 2.77 -11.71 2.79
N LEU A 141 2.96 -11.54 4.11
CA LEU A 141 4.14 -12.04 4.81
C LEU A 141 4.21 -13.57 4.85
N GLN A 142 3.09 -14.25 4.61
CA GLN A 142 3.04 -15.72 4.53
C GLN A 142 3.60 -16.27 3.20
N LEU A 143 3.61 -15.47 2.13
CA LEU A 143 4.28 -15.82 0.87
C LEU A 143 5.79 -15.60 0.96
N GLY A 144 6.23 -14.69 1.83
CA GLY A 144 7.63 -14.34 1.96
C GLY A 144 8.03 -13.94 3.37
N PRO A 145 8.14 -14.90 4.32
CA PRO A 145 8.36 -14.58 5.72
C PRO A 145 9.70 -13.88 5.97
N ALA A 146 9.74 -13.06 7.01
CA ALA A 146 10.97 -12.46 7.53
C ALA A 146 11.93 -13.53 8.09
N ASN A 147 11.37 -14.52 8.78
CA ASN A 147 12.12 -15.59 9.43
C ASN A 147 12.82 -16.53 8.42
N LEU A 148 14.13 -16.72 8.56
CA LEU A 148 14.95 -17.61 7.70
C LEU A 148 14.60 -19.11 7.84
N LEU A 149 13.97 -19.51 8.95
CA LEU A 149 13.61 -20.90 9.23
C LEU A 149 12.48 -21.43 8.33
N ARG A 150 11.63 -20.55 7.80
CA ARG A 150 10.51 -20.93 6.93
C ARG A 150 10.87 -20.70 5.46
N LYS A 151 10.78 -21.75 4.63
CA LYS A 151 10.99 -21.63 3.18
C LYS A 151 9.85 -20.85 2.54
N THR A 152 10.15 -20.10 1.48
CA THR A 152 9.10 -19.44 0.69
C THR A 152 8.36 -20.51 -0.14
N PRO A 153 7.01 -20.51 -0.11
CA PRO A 153 6.25 -21.46 -0.89
C PRO A 153 6.40 -21.19 -2.39
N ARG A 154 6.06 -22.20 -3.20
CA ARG A 154 5.89 -22.03 -4.64
C ARG A 154 4.48 -21.55 -4.95
N ARG A 155 4.32 -20.72 -5.98
CA ARG A 155 2.99 -20.28 -6.45
C ARG A 155 2.10 -21.47 -6.84
N SER A 156 2.66 -22.51 -7.45
CA SER A 156 2.00 -23.78 -7.80
C SER A 156 1.38 -24.51 -6.60
N ALA A 157 1.90 -24.30 -5.38
CA ALA A 157 1.27 -24.84 -4.17
C ALA A 157 -0.14 -24.27 -3.91
N PHE A 158 -0.48 -23.15 -4.55
CA PHE A 158 -1.77 -22.47 -4.42
C PHE A 158 -2.64 -22.58 -5.68
N ALA A 159 -2.30 -23.44 -6.66
CA ALA A 159 -2.95 -23.48 -7.97
C ALA A 159 -4.49 -23.56 -7.93
N ARG A 160 -5.07 -24.22 -6.92
CA ARG A 160 -6.54 -24.36 -6.77
C ARG A 160 -7.23 -23.15 -6.13
N ARG A 161 -6.48 -22.17 -5.63
CA ARG A 161 -6.97 -21.05 -4.81
C ARG A 161 -6.28 -19.72 -5.10
N MET A 162 -5.65 -19.57 -6.27
CA MET A 162 -4.92 -18.36 -6.63
C MET A 162 -5.80 -17.09 -6.58
N ALA A 163 -7.09 -17.22 -6.90
CA ALA A 163 -8.06 -16.14 -6.82
C ALA A 163 -8.43 -15.73 -5.39
N SER A 164 -8.11 -16.53 -4.36
CA SER A 164 -8.41 -16.17 -2.97
C SER A 164 -7.18 -15.75 -2.18
N VAL A 165 -5.97 -16.02 -2.69
CA VAL A 165 -4.72 -15.66 -2.01
C VAL A 165 -4.23 -14.31 -2.52
N PHE A 166 -4.23 -13.30 -1.64
CA PHE A 166 -3.65 -12.00 -2.00
C PHE A 166 -2.13 -12.01 -1.95
N VAL A 167 -1.50 -11.20 -2.80
CA VAL A 167 -0.05 -10.98 -2.86
C VAL A 167 0.30 -9.61 -2.28
N PHE A 168 -0.42 -8.58 -2.72
CA PHE A 168 -0.26 -7.21 -2.25
C PHE A 168 -1.62 -6.62 -1.89
N ALA A 169 -1.67 -5.73 -0.92
CA ALA A 169 -2.85 -4.90 -0.67
C ALA A 169 -2.45 -3.51 -0.17
N ASP A 170 -3.39 -2.56 -0.16
CA ASP A 170 -3.16 -1.28 0.49
C ASP A 170 -2.75 -1.49 1.96
N GLY A 171 -1.52 -1.08 2.32
CA GLY A 171 -0.95 -1.35 3.65
C GLY A 171 -0.51 -0.10 4.41
N VAL A 172 -0.69 -0.08 5.73
CA VAL A 172 -0.13 0.92 6.64
C VAL A 172 0.58 0.23 7.80
N HIS A 173 1.61 0.86 8.33
CA HIS A 173 2.33 0.40 9.51
C HIS A 173 2.27 1.46 10.61
N PHE A 174 2.14 1.04 11.87
CA PHE A 174 2.16 1.90 13.04
C PHE A 174 3.31 1.50 13.96
N ASP A 175 4.47 2.15 13.80
CA ASP A 175 5.64 1.84 14.64
C ASP A 175 5.41 2.35 16.08
N PHE A 176 4.59 3.40 16.28
CA PHE A 176 4.16 3.93 17.58
C PHE A 176 2.94 4.84 17.37
N ASN A 177 1.85 4.66 18.10
CA ASN A 177 0.64 5.50 17.96
C ASN A 177 0.93 6.94 18.42
N PRO A 178 0.71 8.01 17.61
CA PRO A 178 -0.02 8.08 16.34
C PRO A 178 0.82 8.11 15.04
N GLY A 179 2.13 7.83 15.09
CA GLY A 179 3.00 7.80 13.91
C GLY A 179 2.73 6.60 12.98
N MET A 180 2.25 6.89 11.78
CA MET A 180 2.02 5.91 10.71
C MET A 180 3.09 6.01 9.62
N ASN A 181 3.42 4.89 8.97
CA ASN A 181 4.25 4.87 7.78
C ASN A 181 3.74 3.86 6.76
N GLU A 182 4.39 3.77 5.60
CA GLU A 182 3.98 2.84 4.57
C GLU A 182 4.01 1.39 5.08
N GLY A 183 2.90 0.66 4.93
CA GLY A 183 2.82 -0.73 5.36
C GLY A 183 3.43 -1.65 4.32
N HIS A 184 4.71 -2.01 4.50
CA HIS A 184 5.46 -2.84 3.56
C HIS A 184 5.04 -4.31 3.57
N TYR A 185 4.31 -4.75 4.59
CA TYR A 185 3.82 -6.12 4.73
C TYR A 185 2.44 -6.13 5.39
N ILE A 186 1.74 -7.24 5.24
CA ILE A 186 0.53 -7.58 5.96
C ILE A 186 0.75 -8.97 6.56
N ASP A 187 0.56 -9.10 7.87
CA ASP A 187 0.69 -10.38 8.58
C ASP A 187 -0.60 -10.74 9.32
N TYR A 188 -0.81 -12.03 9.50
CA TYR A 188 -1.90 -12.62 10.25
C TYR A 188 -1.43 -13.02 11.65
N VAL A 189 -2.29 -12.83 12.66
CA VAL A 189 -1.91 -12.88 14.08
C VAL A 189 -1.83 -14.32 14.63
N ASP A 190 -2.40 -15.34 13.99
CA ASP A 190 -2.44 -16.68 14.62
C ASP A 190 -1.06 -17.36 14.71
N VAL A 191 -0.07 -16.95 13.91
CA VAL A 191 1.34 -17.32 14.10
C VAL A 191 2.22 -16.16 13.61
N PRO A 192 2.89 -15.39 14.50
CA PRO A 192 3.75 -14.29 14.07
C PRO A 192 4.83 -14.81 13.12
N SER A 193 4.74 -14.42 11.85
CA SER A 193 5.77 -14.78 10.87
C SER A 193 7.03 -13.90 11.03
N ASP A 194 6.89 -12.81 11.78
CA ASP A 194 7.94 -12.05 12.43
C ASP A 194 7.69 -11.98 13.95
N PRO A 195 8.46 -12.70 14.79
CA PRO A 195 8.29 -12.67 16.25
C PRO A 195 8.64 -11.31 16.88
N PHE A 196 9.19 -10.36 16.11
CA PHE A 196 9.57 -9.03 16.57
C PHE A 196 8.65 -7.92 16.05
N ALA A 197 7.63 -8.23 15.24
CA ALA A 197 6.82 -7.20 14.59
C ALA A 197 5.31 -7.43 14.79
N ALA A 198 4.69 -6.56 15.58
CA ALA A 198 3.27 -6.30 15.53
C ALA A 198 3.06 -5.07 14.63
N GLY A 199 2.63 -5.19 13.37
CA GLY A 199 2.40 -3.93 12.64
C GLY A 199 2.06 -3.90 11.14
N GLY A 200 1.85 -5.01 10.45
CA GLY A 200 1.43 -4.95 9.04
C GLY A 200 -0.08 -5.05 8.90
N PHE A 201 -0.79 -3.94 8.67
CA PHE A 201 -2.25 -3.93 8.52
C PHE A 201 -2.68 -3.53 7.11
N GLY A 202 -3.82 -4.07 6.68
CA GLY A 202 -4.54 -3.49 5.57
C GLY A 202 -5.07 -2.11 5.95
N HIS A 203 -5.06 -1.18 5.01
CA HIS A 203 -5.53 0.18 5.23
C HIS A 203 -6.70 0.50 4.31
N TYR A 204 -7.78 1.08 4.84
CA TYR A 204 -8.84 1.57 3.97
C TYR A 204 -8.34 2.81 3.23
N ARG A 205 -8.36 2.75 1.90
CA ARG A 205 -8.18 3.91 1.02
C ARG A 205 -9.48 4.12 0.25
N HIS A 206 -9.44 4.87 -0.84
CA HIS A 206 -10.46 4.81 -1.90
C HIS A 206 -11.94 4.78 -1.43
N ASN A 207 -12.32 5.69 -0.51
CA ASN A 207 -13.64 5.77 0.13
C ASN A 207 -14.00 4.54 0.98
N GLY A 208 -13.10 4.11 1.87
CA GLY A 208 -13.36 3.03 2.82
C GLY A 208 -13.12 1.63 2.25
N ARG A 209 -12.25 1.50 1.24
CA ARG A 209 -11.90 0.24 0.57
C ARG A 209 -10.39 0.13 0.34
N ALA A 210 -9.84 -1.06 0.46
CA ALA A 210 -8.46 -1.36 0.11
C ALA A 210 -8.41 -1.98 -1.28
N ALA A 211 -7.48 -1.54 -2.12
CA ALA A 211 -7.10 -2.25 -3.31
C ALA A 211 -6.25 -3.47 -2.92
N VAL A 212 -6.60 -4.63 -3.46
CA VAL A 212 -6.01 -5.93 -3.15
C VAL A 212 -5.67 -6.62 -4.47
N LEU A 213 -4.42 -7.03 -4.62
CA LEU A 213 -3.94 -7.86 -5.71
C LEU A 213 -3.95 -9.33 -5.29
N PHE A 214 -4.59 -10.17 -6.09
CA PHE A 214 -4.63 -11.61 -5.93
C PHE A 214 -3.57 -12.33 -6.77
N MET A 215 -3.28 -13.58 -6.41
CA MET A 215 -2.19 -14.37 -6.97
C MET A 215 -2.42 -14.77 -8.43
N ASP A 216 -3.66 -14.87 -8.87
CA ASP A 216 -4.03 -15.02 -10.29
C ASP A 216 -3.89 -13.71 -11.10
N GLY A 217 -3.56 -12.61 -10.43
CA GLY A 217 -3.33 -11.30 -11.00
C GLY A 217 -4.55 -10.38 -11.07
N HIS A 218 -5.74 -10.80 -10.62
CA HIS A 218 -6.87 -9.86 -10.52
C HIS A 218 -6.67 -8.88 -9.37
N VAL A 219 -7.28 -7.69 -9.50
CA VAL A 219 -7.19 -6.63 -8.49
C VAL A 219 -8.61 -6.20 -8.16
N ASP A 220 -8.95 -6.25 -6.88
CA ASP A 220 -10.26 -5.83 -6.36
C ASP A 220 -10.13 -4.73 -5.32
N CYS A 221 -11.18 -3.92 -5.19
CA CYS A 221 -11.30 -2.93 -4.12
C CYS A 221 -12.31 -3.41 -3.08
N LEU A 222 -11.80 -3.99 -2.00
CA LEU A 222 -12.57 -4.66 -0.96
C LEU A 222 -12.74 -3.75 0.26
N ARG A 223 -13.88 -3.88 0.93
CA ARG A 223 -13.98 -3.39 2.31
C ARG A 223 -13.18 -4.37 3.17
N LEU A 224 -12.16 -3.87 3.86
CA LEU A 224 -11.54 -4.62 4.94
C LEU A 224 -12.56 -4.76 6.09
N THR A 225 -12.34 -5.74 6.97
CA THR A 225 -13.14 -5.96 8.17
C THR A 225 -12.23 -6.60 9.21
N GLY A 226 -12.24 -6.10 10.46
CA GLY A 226 -11.41 -6.72 11.50
C GLY A 226 -11.28 -5.86 12.76
N ALA A 227 -10.94 -6.51 13.88
CA ALA A 227 -10.84 -5.90 15.21
C ALA A 227 -9.51 -5.15 15.46
N ALA A 228 -8.61 -5.07 14.47
CA ALA A 228 -7.32 -4.42 14.60
C ALA A 228 -7.50 -2.89 14.71
N TYR A 229 -7.45 -2.40 15.95
CA TYR A 229 -7.53 -0.99 16.38
C TYR A 229 -8.77 -0.24 15.90
N GLY A 230 -9.89 -0.45 16.60
CA GLY A 230 -11.15 0.30 16.41
C GLY A 230 -11.11 1.79 16.81
N GLY A 231 -9.94 2.44 16.80
CA GLY A 231 -9.79 3.87 17.03
C GLY A 231 -9.80 4.66 15.72
N PRO A 232 -10.35 5.89 15.68
CA PRO A 232 -10.17 6.78 14.54
C PRO A 232 -8.69 7.15 14.40
N VAL A 233 -8.08 6.80 13.27
CA VAL A 233 -6.71 7.18 12.91
C VAL A 233 -6.76 8.18 11.76
N GLU A 234 -5.79 9.08 11.71
CA GLU A 234 -5.61 10.00 10.59
C GLU A 234 -5.51 9.18 9.28
N GLY A 235 -6.35 9.46 8.28
CA GLY A 235 -6.41 8.65 7.05
C GLY A 235 -7.47 7.53 7.04
N GLY A 236 -8.13 7.24 8.17
CA GLY A 236 -9.20 6.25 8.31
C GLY A 236 -8.84 5.10 9.25
N PRO A 237 -9.78 4.21 9.58
CA PRO A 237 -9.46 3.03 10.38
C PRO A 237 -8.42 2.13 9.67
N ALA A 238 -7.72 1.28 10.41
CA ALA A 238 -7.00 0.16 9.83
C ALA A 238 -7.87 -1.10 9.94
N GLY A 239 -7.64 -2.10 9.08
CA GLY A 239 -8.36 -3.35 9.12
C GLY A 239 -7.46 -4.50 8.71
N ASN A 240 -7.76 -5.71 9.20
CA ASN A 240 -7.12 -6.88 8.63
C ASN A 240 -7.71 -7.16 7.25
N VAL A 241 -6.87 -7.64 6.34
CA VAL A 241 -7.30 -8.07 5.00
C VAL A 241 -8.18 -9.33 5.06
N THR A 242 -8.42 -9.89 6.26
CA THR A 242 -9.47 -10.89 6.49
C THR A 242 -10.83 -10.34 6.06
N GLY A 243 -11.38 -10.84 4.95
CA GLY A 243 -12.60 -10.32 4.32
C GLY A 243 -13.87 -10.37 5.19
N PRO A 244 -15.02 -9.90 4.65
CA PRO A 244 -16.28 -9.67 5.38
C PRO A 244 -17.03 -10.93 5.87
N GLY A 245 -16.33 -12.05 6.07
CA GLY A 245 -16.87 -13.32 6.56
C GLY A 245 -16.00 -14.05 7.60
N GLY A 246 -14.87 -13.47 8.03
CA GLY A 246 -14.10 -13.96 9.18
C GLY A 246 -13.44 -15.33 9.00
N GLY A 247 -12.18 -15.35 8.55
CA GLY A 247 -11.32 -16.53 8.68
C GLY A 247 -10.01 -16.46 7.89
N PRO A 248 -9.06 -17.39 8.14
CA PRO A 248 -7.79 -17.56 7.42
C PRO A 248 -7.92 -17.84 5.90
N GLU A 249 -9.14 -17.88 5.37
CA GLU A 249 -9.47 -18.26 3.99
C GLU A 249 -8.90 -17.32 2.92
N MET A 250 -8.80 -16.01 3.18
CA MET A 250 -8.16 -15.06 2.24
C MET A 250 -6.63 -15.15 2.23
N TYR A 251 -6.05 -15.77 3.27
CA TYR A 251 -4.64 -16.12 3.28
C TYR A 251 -4.40 -17.50 2.67
N GLY A 252 -5.46 -18.31 2.58
CA GLY A 252 -5.39 -19.66 2.06
C GLY A 252 -4.37 -20.48 2.85
N PHE A 253 -4.55 -20.65 4.15
CA PHE A 253 -3.80 -21.64 4.93
C PHE A 253 -4.76 -22.64 5.53
#